data_AF-A0A5F2C090-F1
#
_entry.id   AF-A0A5F2C090-F1
#
_cell.length_a   1.000
_cell.length_b   1.000
_cell.length_c   1.000
_cell.angle_alpha   90.00
_cell.angle_beta   90.00
_cell.angle_gamma   90.00
#
_symmetry.space_group_name_H-M   'P 1'
#
loop_
_entity.id
_entity.type
_entity.pdbx_description
1 polymer ?
#
loop_
_entity_poly.entity_id
_entity_poly.type
_entity_poly.pdbx_seq_one_letter_code
_entity_poly.pdbx_strand_id
1 'polypeptide(L)'
;MPKFAVFGLGYTGLRILNTLKKENTVIGISRATQAEGSVLLDLSDVAALENFRKENEGSKFDASLITFPAQKLENRDQVFDSIFSISKTVWMFGSTSIYQRITPDITEKTPLDPEHDRYETELQFLEKGGKILRLSGIYGPDRNPANWARKGSVKKTKRQLNLIHGDDISEVVRLLLSYPGNDLPSELILSDGQWHTWLEIFRFLEDNGKIQVVPEEKMDREDSFIDSSLIRKFLPGLQTKDFWGELEKLEELI
;
A
#
# COMPACT_ATOMS: atom_id res chain seq x y z
N MET A 1 15.18 -14.16 16.28
CA MET A 1 14.49 -12.96 15.76
C MET A 1 13.95 -13.28 14.39
N PRO A 2 12.71 -12.89 14.05
CA PRO A 2 12.19 -13.04 12.70
C PRO A 2 13.07 -12.35 11.66
N LYS A 3 13.15 -12.95 10.47
CA LYS A 3 13.91 -12.44 9.32
C LYS A 3 12.95 -12.04 8.21
N PHE A 4 12.92 -10.77 7.83
CA PHE A 4 12.01 -10.24 6.80
C PHE A 4 12.76 -9.65 5.62
N ALA A 5 12.14 -9.70 4.43
CA ALA A 5 12.62 -9.02 3.24
C ALA A 5 11.59 -8.00 2.73
N VAL A 6 12.04 -6.79 2.37
CA VAL A 6 11.20 -5.74 1.79
C VAL A 6 11.68 -5.46 0.38
N PHE A 7 10.96 -5.96 -0.62
CA PHE A 7 11.25 -5.71 -2.02
C PHE A 7 10.54 -4.44 -2.49
N GLY A 8 11.34 -3.49 -2.99
CA GLY A 8 10.93 -2.14 -3.31
C GLY A 8 11.12 -1.21 -2.11
N LEU A 9 12.00 -0.22 -2.25
CA LEU A 9 12.23 0.82 -1.23
C LEU A 9 11.81 2.19 -1.77
N GLY A 10 10.56 2.25 -2.27
CA GLY A 10 9.87 3.51 -2.50
C GLY A 10 9.33 4.09 -1.20
N TYR A 11 8.35 4.98 -1.33
CA TYR A 11 7.72 5.69 -0.22
C TYR A 11 7.30 4.78 0.95
N THR A 12 6.58 3.70 0.64
CA THR A 12 6.03 2.78 1.65
C THR A 12 7.07 1.77 2.12
N GLY A 13 7.87 1.23 1.20
CA GLY A 13 8.92 0.25 1.53
C GLY A 13 9.98 0.78 2.49
N LEU A 14 10.39 2.06 2.34
CA LEU A 14 11.32 2.70 3.28
C LEU A 14 10.73 2.82 4.70
N ARG A 15 9.45 3.19 4.81
CA ARG A 15 8.76 3.26 6.11
C ARG A 15 8.69 1.89 6.76
N ILE A 16 8.30 0.87 6.01
CA ILE A 16 8.24 -0.51 6.48
C ILE A 16 9.63 -0.98 6.95
N LEU A 17 10.68 -0.78 6.15
CA LEU A 17 12.04 -1.14 6.52
C LEU A 17 12.44 -0.49 7.85
N ASN A 18 12.21 0.83 7.99
CA ASN A 18 12.56 1.58 9.19
C ASN A 18 11.74 1.19 10.42
N THR A 19 10.48 0.81 10.25
CA THR A 19 9.62 0.33 11.33
C THR A 19 10.03 -1.08 11.77
N LEU A 20 10.20 -2.02 10.84
CA LEU A 20 10.49 -3.41 11.16
C LEU A 20 11.91 -3.63 11.71
N LYS A 21 12.91 -2.88 11.25
CA LYS A 21 14.33 -3.06 11.66
C LYS A 21 14.59 -2.74 13.14
N LYS A 22 13.63 -2.09 13.82
CA LYS A 22 13.72 -1.79 15.26
C LYS A 22 13.65 -3.05 16.13
N GLU A 23 12.98 -4.08 15.64
CA GLU A 23 12.61 -5.28 16.42
C GLU A 23 13.02 -6.59 15.73
N ASN A 24 13.43 -6.53 14.45
CA ASN A 24 13.62 -7.71 13.60
C ASN A 24 14.88 -7.59 12.73
N THR A 25 15.33 -8.73 12.21
CA THR A 25 16.31 -8.75 11.12
C THR A 25 15.59 -8.46 9.81
N VAL A 26 15.90 -7.35 9.15
CA VAL A 26 15.23 -6.94 7.92
C VAL A 26 16.25 -6.60 6.86
N ILE A 27 16.05 -7.11 5.64
CA ILE A 27 16.79 -6.69 4.45
C ILE A 27 15.86 -5.92 3.53
N GLY A 28 16.25 -4.71 3.15
CA GLY A 28 15.62 -3.96 2.07
C GLY A 28 16.24 -4.31 0.72
N ILE A 29 15.44 -4.44 -0.32
CA ILE A 29 15.89 -4.72 -1.68
C ILE A 29 15.34 -3.65 -2.61
N SER A 30 16.20 -2.97 -3.34
CA SER A 30 15.79 -1.95 -4.32
C SER A 30 16.76 -1.89 -5.48
N ARG A 31 16.29 -1.47 -6.66
CA ARG A 31 17.15 -1.24 -7.81
C ARG A 31 18.04 0.00 -7.65
N ALA A 32 17.53 1.03 -6.97
CA ALA A 32 18.16 2.36 -6.96
C ALA A 32 18.25 3.00 -5.57
N THR A 33 17.39 2.61 -4.62
CA THR A 33 17.38 3.21 -3.28
C THR A 33 18.33 2.45 -2.38
N GLN A 34 19.33 3.13 -1.84
CA GLN A 34 20.20 2.61 -0.79
C GLN A 34 19.83 3.23 0.55
N ALA A 35 19.62 2.40 1.56
CA ALA A 35 19.38 2.75 2.95
C ALA A 35 20.15 1.80 3.87
N GLU A 36 20.25 2.14 5.15
CA GLU A 36 20.80 1.23 6.14
C GLU A 36 19.99 -0.08 6.19
N GLY A 37 20.66 -1.22 6.06
CA GLY A 37 20.02 -2.53 6.00
C GLY A 37 19.46 -2.91 4.62
N SER A 38 19.81 -2.18 3.55
CA SER A 38 19.41 -2.54 2.18
C SER A 38 20.56 -2.97 1.28
N VAL A 39 20.19 -3.72 0.24
CA VAL A 39 21.05 -4.08 -0.88
C VAL A 39 20.48 -3.54 -2.20
N LEU A 40 21.38 -3.18 -3.11
CA LEU A 40 21.02 -2.86 -4.48
C LEU A 40 20.90 -4.15 -5.29
N LEU A 41 19.71 -4.39 -5.84
CA LEU A 41 19.43 -5.54 -6.69
C LEU A 41 18.38 -5.16 -7.74
N ASP A 42 18.70 -5.38 -9.00
CA ASP A 42 17.75 -5.27 -10.09
C ASP A 42 17.02 -6.60 -10.28
N LEU A 43 15.75 -6.67 -9.86
CA LEU A 43 14.97 -7.91 -9.98
C LEU A 43 14.66 -8.29 -11.44
N SER A 44 14.83 -7.37 -12.40
CA SER A 44 14.74 -7.70 -13.83
C SER A 44 16.01 -8.36 -14.38
N ASP A 45 17.13 -8.29 -13.66
CA ASP A 45 18.34 -9.03 -14.00
C ASP A 45 18.22 -10.46 -13.46
N VAL A 46 18.02 -11.40 -14.39
CA VAL A 46 17.83 -12.83 -14.11
C VAL A 46 19.05 -13.42 -13.38
N ALA A 47 20.27 -13.01 -13.72
CA ALA A 47 21.47 -13.55 -13.08
C ALA A 47 21.59 -13.02 -11.64
N ALA A 48 21.30 -11.73 -11.44
CA ALA A 48 21.30 -11.13 -10.11
C ALA A 48 20.22 -11.75 -9.21
N LEU A 49 19.01 -11.96 -9.74
CA LEU A 49 17.92 -12.63 -9.04
C LEU A 49 18.28 -14.06 -8.62
N GLU A 50 18.87 -14.86 -9.53
CA GLU A 50 19.25 -16.24 -9.22
C GLU A 50 20.37 -16.32 -8.17
N ASN A 51 21.34 -15.40 -8.23
CA ASN A 51 22.38 -15.32 -7.20
C ASN A 51 21.78 -14.99 -5.84
N PHE A 52 20.90 -13.98 -5.77
CA PHE A 52 20.20 -13.61 -4.55
C PHE A 52 19.34 -14.77 -3.99
N ARG A 53 18.67 -15.50 -4.87
CA ARG A 53 17.90 -16.70 -4.50
C ARG A 53 18.80 -17.76 -3.84
N LYS A 54 19.91 -18.12 -4.48
CA LYS A 54 20.87 -19.12 -3.98
C LYS A 54 21.45 -18.75 -2.62
N GLU A 55 21.82 -17.49 -2.42
CA GLU A 55 22.34 -16.98 -1.16
C GLU A 55 21.36 -17.11 0.02
N ASN A 56 20.05 -17.12 -0.27
CA ASN A 56 18.99 -17.13 0.74
C ASN A 56 18.24 -18.47 0.84
N GLU A 57 18.53 -19.46 0.00
CA GLU A 57 17.85 -20.76 -0.02
C GLU A 57 18.03 -21.53 1.30
N GLY A 58 19.22 -21.45 1.91
CA GLY A 58 19.53 -22.08 3.20
C GLY A 58 19.03 -21.34 4.44
N SER A 59 18.56 -20.10 4.30
CA SER A 59 18.08 -19.26 5.41
C SER A 59 16.89 -18.43 4.96
N LYS A 60 15.74 -19.11 4.81
CA LYS A 60 14.49 -18.51 4.33
C LYS A 60 14.03 -17.36 5.23
N PHE A 61 13.44 -16.35 4.61
CA PHE A 61 12.71 -15.28 5.29
C PHE A 61 11.43 -15.83 5.91
N ASP A 62 11.05 -15.35 7.09
CA ASP A 62 9.76 -15.62 7.70
C ASP A 62 8.63 -14.96 6.91
N ALA A 63 8.89 -13.78 6.35
CA ALA A 63 8.00 -13.09 5.43
C ALA A 63 8.76 -12.20 4.44
N SER A 64 8.24 -12.12 3.22
CA SER A 64 8.69 -11.18 2.19
C SER A 64 7.56 -10.25 1.79
N LEU A 65 7.86 -8.96 1.59
CA LEU A 65 6.91 -7.92 1.23
C LEU A 65 7.26 -7.34 -0.14
N ILE A 66 6.35 -7.40 -1.11
CA ILE A 66 6.49 -6.82 -2.44
C ILE A 66 5.71 -5.49 -2.45
N THR A 67 6.43 -4.38 -2.46
CA THR A 67 5.85 -3.02 -2.33
C THR A 67 5.95 -2.18 -3.61
N PHE A 68 6.36 -2.80 -4.73
CA PHE A 68 6.46 -2.19 -6.04
C PHE A 68 5.40 -2.79 -7.00
N PRO A 69 5.07 -2.13 -8.12
CA PRO A 69 4.07 -2.63 -9.07
C PRO A 69 4.61 -3.83 -9.88
N ALA A 70 4.45 -5.03 -9.34
CA ALA A 70 4.98 -6.27 -9.93
C ALA A 70 4.38 -6.60 -11.30
N GLN A 71 3.17 -6.10 -11.62
CA GLN A 71 2.55 -6.29 -12.93
C GLN A 71 3.35 -5.64 -14.08
N LYS A 72 4.27 -4.72 -13.75
CA LYS A 72 5.13 -4.03 -14.73
C LYS A 72 6.45 -4.76 -15.01
N LEU A 73 6.73 -5.88 -14.35
CA LEU A 73 7.93 -6.67 -14.61
C LEU A 73 7.69 -7.68 -15.74
N GLU A 74 8.58 -7.69 -16.72
CA GLU A 74 8.54 -8.67 -17.82
C GLU A 74 8.85 -10.09 -17.31
N ASN A 75 9.80 -10.23 -16.37
CA ASN A 75 10.20 -11.51 -15.76
C ASN A 75 9.44 -11.81 -14.45
N ARG A 76 8.21 -11.30 -14.30
CA ARG A 76 7.40 -11.38 -13.07
C ARG A 76 7.33 -12.79 -12.48
N ASP A 77 7.06 -13.80 -13.31
CA ASP A 77 6.87 -15.17 -12.83
C ASP A 77 8.15 -15.72 -12.17
N GLN A 78 9.32 -15.45 -12.77
CA GLN A 78 10.62 -15.84 -12.20
C GLN A 78 10.90 -15.11 -10.88
N VAL A 79 10.53 -13.83 -10.79
CA VAL A 79 10.65 -13.05 -9.56
C VAL A 79 9.77 -13.62 -8.46
N PHE A 80 8.51 -13.96 -8.77
CA PHE A 80 7.62 -14.61 -7.82
C PHE A 80 8.18 -15.97 -7.38
N ASP A 81 8.53 -16.85 -8.31
CA ASP A 81 9.07 -18.17 -7.99
C ASP A 81 10.32 -18.08 -7.09
N SER A 82 11.20 -17.12 -7.38
CA SER A 82 12.38 -16.86 -6.55
C SER A 82 12.00 -16.43 -5.14
N ILE A 83 11.12 -15.42 -4.99
CA ILE A 83 10.71 -14.89 -3.68
C ILE A 83 9.96 -15.96 -2.86
N PHE A 84 9.04 -16.70 -3.47
CA PHE A 84 8.33 -17.81 -2.80
C PHE A 84 9.27 -18.94 -2.39
N SER A 85 10.31 -19.23 -3.17
CA SER A 85 11.27 -20.29 -2.82
C SER A 85 12.09 -19.98 -1.57
N ILE A 86 12.37 -18.69 -1.30
CA ILE A 86 13.20 -18.20 -0.19
C ILE A 86 12.38 -17.61 0.98
N SER A 87 11.05 -17.72 0.97
CA SER A 87 10.19 -17.12 2.00
C SER A 87 9.14 -18.11 2.50
N LYS A 88 8.79 -18.04 3.79
CA LYS A 88 7.68 -18.85 4.34
C LYS A 88 6.32 -18.25 3.97
N THR A 89 6.21 -16.92 4.01
CA THR A 89 5.03 -16.17 3.58
C THR A 89 5.44 -15.03 2.66
N VAL A 90 4.60 -14.69 1.69
CA VAL A 90 4.86 -13.58 0.77
C VAL A 90 3.62 -12.70 0.69
N TRP A 91 3.80 -11.42 1.00
CA TRP A 91 2.77 -10.40 0.83
C TRP A 91 3.09 -9.52 -0.37
N MET A 92 2.06 -9.10 -1.10
CA MET A 92 2.15 -8.10 -2.15
C MET A 92 1.18 -6.96 -1.88
N PHE A 93 1.60 -5.73 -2.21
CA PHE A 93 0.74 -4.56 -2.08
C PHE A 93 -0.06 -4.33 -3.36
N GLY A 94 -1.38 -4.46 -3.21
CA GLY A 94 -2.37 -4.15 -4.24
C GLY A 94 -2.92 -2.73 -4.07
N SER A 95 -3.92 -2.41 -4.89
CA SER A 95 -4.63 -1.13 -4.84
C SER A 95 -6.13 -1.37 -4.73
N THR A 96 -6.85 -0.60 -3.93
CA THR A 96 -8.32 -0.68 -3.87
C THR A 96 -9.00 -0.20 -5.16
N SER A 97 -8.25 0.41 -6.09
CA SER A 97 -8.76 0.76 -7.43
C SER A 97 -9.14 -0.45 -8.29
N ILE A 98 -8.67 -1.65 -7.94
CA ILE A 98 -8.98 -2.89 -8.67
C ILE A 98 -10.44 -3.32 -8.52
N TYR A 99 -11.14 -2.86 -7.49
CA TYR A 99 -12.52 -3.26 -7.26
C TYR A 99 -13.49 -2.55 -8.21
N GLN A 100 -14.50 -3.28 -8.66
CA GLN A 100 -15.63 -2.71 -9.38
C GLN A 100 -16.43 -1.79 -8.44
N ARG A 101 -16.72 -0.58 -8.91
CA ARG A 101 -17.52 0.41 -8.16
C ARG A 101 -19.01 0.24 -8.45
N ILE A 102 -19.55 -0.88 -7.98
CA ILE A 102 -20.95 -1.29 -8.20
C ILE A 102 -21.77 -1.29 -6.89
N THR A 103 -21.14 -0.97 -5.76
CA THR A 103 -21.76 -0.89 -4.44
C THR A 103 -21.29 0.37 -3.71
N PRO A 104 -22.10 0.91 -2.78
CA PRO A 104 -21.69 2.04 -1.94
C PRO A 104 -20.49 1.73 -1.05
N ASP A 105 -20.38 0.47 -0.61
CA ASP A 105 -19.26 -0.01 0.21
C ASP A 105 -18.47 -1.07 -0.56
N ILE A 106 -17.15 -0.91 -0.62
CA ILE A 106 -16.21 -1.88 -1.20
C ILE A 106 -15.56 -2.66 -0.07
N THR A 107 -15.63 -3.98 -0.17
CA THR A 107 -15.04 -4.94 0.78
C THR A 107 -14.16 -5.92 0.04
N GLU A 108 -13.47 -6.82 0.75
CA GLU A 108 -12.71 -7.90 0.13
C GLU A 108 -13.56 -8.83 -0.76
N LYS A 109 -14.90 -8.84 -0.59
CA LYS A 109 -15.83 -9.65 -1.39
C LYS A 109 -16.34 -8.95 -2.64
N THR A 110 -16.07 -7.65 -2.80
CA THR A 110 -16.49 -6.91 -4.00
C THR A 110 -15.75 -7.49 -5.22
N PRO A 111 -16.44 -7.70 -6.36
CA PRO A 111 -15.79 -8.20 -7.57
C PRO A 111 -14.62 -7.31 -8.01
N LEU A 112 -13.54 -7.93 -8.44
CA LEU A 112 -12.42 -7.26 -9.08
C LEU A 112 -12.79 -6.90 -10.52
N ASP A 113 -12.22 -5.82 -11.05
CA ASP A 113 -12.33 -5.38 -12.43
C ASP A 113 -11.36 -6.20 -13.30
N PRO A 114 -11.85 -7.07 -14.21
CA PRO A 114 -11.00 -7.88 -15.08
C PRO A 114 -10.13 -7.06 -16.04
N GLU A 115 -10.51 -5.82 -16.33
CA GLU A 115 -9.78 -4.93 -17.25
C GLU A 115 -8.67 -4.14 -16.53
N HIS A 116 -8.58 -4.23 -15.19
CA HIS A 116 -7.54 -3.54 -14.45
C HIS A 116 -6.17 -4.18 -14.70
N ASP A 117 -5.13 -3.37 -14.91
CA ASP A 117 -3.75 -3.81 -15.19
C ASP A 117 -3.13 -4.78 -14.16
N ARG A 118 -3.73 -4.89 -12.97
CA ARG A 118 -3.28 -5.73 -11.85
C ARG A 118 -4.00 -7.06 -11.80
N TYR A 119 -5.13 -7.21 -12.48
CA TYR A 119 -6.05 -8.34 -12.31
C TYR A 119 -5.37 -9.69 -12.45
N GLU A 120 -4.77 -9.97 -13.61
CA GLU A 120 -4.09 -11.25 -13.86
C GLU A 120 -2.92 -11.49 -12.91
N THR A 121 -2.16 -10.43 -12.59
CA THR A 121 -1.00 -10.53 -11.69
C THR A 121 -1.43 -10.87 -10.26
N GLU A 122 -2.47 -10.22 -9.74
CA GLU A 122 -2.96 -10.47 -8.38
C GLU A 122 -3.58 -11.87 -8.27
N LEU A 123 -4.31 -12.33 -9.28
CA LEU A 123 -4.85 -13.70 -9.31
C LEU A 123 -3.74 -14.76 -9.30
N GLN A 124 -2.77 -14.66 -10.22
CA GLN A 124 -1.64 -15.60 -10.28
C GLN A 124 -0.82 -15.60 -8.98
N PHE A 125 -0.67 -14.44 -8.34
CA PHE A 125 0.04 -14.33 -7.06
C PHE A 125 -0.72 -15.01 -5.91
N LEU A 126 -2.05 -14.89 -5.86
CA LEU A 126 -2.90 -15.58 -4.89
C LEU A 126 -2.90 -17.10 -5.13
N GLU A 127 -2.95 -17.55 -6.38
CA GLU A 127 -2.86 -18.97 -6.76
C GLU A 127 -1.55 -19.63 -6.31
N LYS A 128 -0.45 -18.86 -6.28
CA LYS A 128 0.84 -19.28 -5.71
C LYS A 128 0.88 -19.33 -4.18
N GLY A 129 -0.23 -19.01 -3.50
CA GLY A 129 -0.33 -18.97 -2.04
C GLY A 129 0.14 -17.66 -1.41
N GLY A 130 0.26 -16.60 -2.21
CA GLY A 130 0.59 -15.27 -1.73
C GLY A 130 -0.56 -14.63 -0.95
N LYS A 131 -0.25 -13.53 -0.27
CA LYS A 131 -1.24 -12.69 0.42
C LYS A 131 -1.21 -11.26 -0.10
N ILE A 132 -2.36 -10.61 -0.26
CA ILE A 132 -2.46 -9.26 -0.80
C ILE A 132 -3.01 -8.32 0.26
N LEU A 133 -2.30 -7.21 0.48
CA LEU A 133 -2.80 -6.05 1.20
C LEU A 133 -3.13 -4.95 0.18
N ARG A 134 -4.41 -4.71 -0.09
CA ARG A 134 -4.87 -3.67 -1.02
C ARG A 134 -4.98 -2.34 -0.28
N LEU A 135 -4.20 -1.37 -0.73
CA LEU A 135 -4.10 -0.06 -0.09
C LEU A 135 -5.01 0.95 -0.79
N SER A 136 -5.65 1.81 0.00
CA SER A 136 -6.27 3.04 -0.49
C SER A 136 -5.20 4.09 -0.89
N GLY A 137 -5.62 5.28 -1.30
CA GLY A 137 -4.69 6.34 -1.72
C GLY A 137 -3.70 6.68 -0.61
N ILE A 138 -2.40 6.59 -0.91
CA ILE A 138 -1.37 6.77 0.12
C ILE A 138 -1.06 8.25 0.28
N TYR A 139 -1.14 8.75 1.51
CA TYR A 139 -0.78 10.12 1.86
C TYR A 139 0.25 10.19 3.01
N GLY A 140 0.69 11.41 3.31
CA GLY A 140 1.68 11.74 4.35
C GLY A 140 2.75 12.69 3.82
N PRO A 141 3.88 12.86 4.55
CA PRO A 141 5.01 13.67 4.08
C PRO A 141 5.38 13.33 2.64
N ASP A 142 5.72 14.29 1.78
CA ASP A 142 6.00 14.09 0.34
C ASP A 142 4.84 13.55 -0.53
N ARG A 143 3.69 13.21 0.07
CA ARG A 143 2.47 12.73 -0.61
C ARG A 143 1.23 13.49 -0.14
N ASN A 144 1.33 14.81 -0.15
CA ASN A 144 0.23 15.67 0.24
C ASN A 144 -0.91 15.64 -0.82
N PRO A 145 -2.15 15.24 -0.47
CA PRO A 145 -3.27 15.16 -1.40
C PRO A 145 -3.70 16.52 -1.95
N ALA A 146 -3.44 17.63 -1.25
CA ALA A 146 -3.69 18.99 -1.74
C ALA A 146 -2.92 19.30 -3.04
N ASN A 147 -1.79 18.64 -3.26
CA ASN A 147 -1.05 18.78 -4.51
C ASN A 147 -1.82 18.27 -5.73
N TRP A 148 -2.77 17.34 -5.57
CA TRP A 148 -3.62 16.91 -6.68
C TRP A 148 -4.62 18.00 -7.06
N ALA A 149 -5.17 18.72 -6.07
CA ALA A 149 -6.03 19.88 -6.31
C ALA A 149 -5.26 21.00 -7.02
N ARG A 150 -4.07 21.37 -6.54
CA ARG A 150 -3.20 22.38 -7.16
C ARG A 150 -2.82 22.05 -8.60
N LYS A 151 -2.59 20.77 -8.91
CA LYS A 151 -2.25 20.29 -10.25
C LYS A 151 -3.46 20.16 -11.18
N GLY A 152 -4.69 20.38 -10.69
CA GLY A 152 -5.91 20.15 -11.45
C GLY A 152 -6.16 18.68 -11.80
N SER A 153 -5.53 17.74 -11.08
CA SER A 153 -5.71 16.29 -11.31
C SER A 153 -7.01 15.75 -10.73
N VAL A 154 -7.68 16.55 -9.90
CA VAL A 154 -8.95 16.23 -9.23
C VAL A 154 -9.85 17.46 -9.27
N LYS A 155 -11.15 17.23 -9.13
CA LYS A 155 -12.20 18.25 -9.21
C LYS A 155 -12.88 18.42 -7.87
N LYS A 156 -13.34 19.64 -7.57
CA LYS A 156 -14.12 19.95 -6.37
C LYS A 156 -15.50 19.30 -6.46
N THR A 157 -15.61 18.09 -5.92
CA THR A 157 -16.81 17.24 -6.01
C THR A 157 -17.09 16.57 -4.67
N LYS A 158 -18.32 16.14 -4.45
CA LYS A 158 -18.72 15.41 -3.23
C LYS A 158 -18.25 13.96 -3.16
N ARG A 159 -17.31 13.56 -4.04
CA ARG A 159 -16.81 12.19 -4.10
C ARG A 159 -15.95 11.88 -2.87
N GLN A 160 -16.25 10.78 -2.19
CA GLN A 160 -15.44 10.19 -1.14
C GLN A 160 -14.04 9.92 -1.69
N LEU A 161 -13.07 10.39 -0.93
CA LEU A 161 -11.68 10.07 -1.11
C LEU A 161 -11.34 9.01 -0.07
N ASN A 162 -10.69 7.92 -0.49
CA ASN A 162 -10.27 6.88 0.44
C ASN A 162 -8.75 6.93 0.53
N LEU A 163 -8.23 7.12 1.74
CA LEU A 163 -6.81 7.33 1.97
C LEU A 163 -6.28 6.40 3.05
N ILE A 164 -4.96 6.30 3.13
CA ILE A 164 -4.25 5.69 4.25
C ILE A 164 -2.89 6.37 4.42
N HIS A 165 -2.52 6.70 5.65
CA HIS A 165 -1.25 7.36 5.92
C HIS A 165 -0.09 6.38 5.77
N GLY A 166 1.04 6.84 5.21
CA GLY A 166 2.23 6.01 5.00
C GLY A 166 2.74 5.29 6.25
N ASP A 167 2.71 5.99 7.39
CA ASP A 167 3.17 5.43 8.68
C ASP A 167 2.19 4.36 9.20
N ASP A 168 0.89 4.54 9.01
CA ASP A 168 -0.13 3.56 9.40
C ASP A 168 0.05 2.26 8.60
N ILE A 169 0.41 2.34 7.32
CA ILE A 169 0.75 1.16 6.52
C ILE A 169 1.91 0.40 7.16
N SER A 170 2.98 1.12 7.58
CA SER A 170 4.15 0.49 8.17
C SER A 170 3.84 -0.19 9.51
N GLU A 171 2.97 0.42 10.31
CA GLU A 171 2.55 -0.13 11.59
C GLU A 171 1.61 -1.34 11.41
N VAL A 172 0.66 -1.26 10.48
CA VAL A 172 -0.20 -2.41 10.12
C VAL A 172 0.64 -3.60 9.68
N VAL A 173 1.66 -3.38 8.85
CA VAL A 173 2.57 -4.46 8.43
C VAL A 173 3.30 -5.07 9.62
N ARG A 174 3.82 -4.25 10.54
CA ARG A 174 4.47 -4.74 11.78
C ARG A 174 3.52 -5.62 12.59
N LEU A 175 2.27 -5.19 12.73
CA LEU A 175 1.23 -5.93 13.45
C LEU A 175 0.83 -7.23 12.72
N LEU A 176 0.64 -7.19 11.40
CA LEU A 176 0.32 -8.38 10.59
C LEU A 176 1.42 -9.44 10.66
N LEU A 177 2.69 -9.04 10.58
CA LEU A 177 3.82 -9.96 10.66
C LEU A 177 4.06 -10.51 12.08
N SER A 178 3.51 -9.84 13.09
CA SER A 178 3.57 -10.27 14.49
C SER A 178 2.29 -10.97 14.95
N TYR A 179 1.30 -11.12 14.06
CA TYR A 179 0.04 -11.77 14.38
C TYR A 179 0.28 -13.27 14.66
N PRO A 180 -0.10 -13.78 15.84
CA PRO A 180 0.26 -15.13 16.26
C PRO A 180 -0.62 -16.24 15.63
N GLY A 181 -1.78 -15.88 15.09
CA GLY A 181 -2.70 -16.83 14.47
C GLY A 181 -2.30 -17.21 13.04
N ASN A 182 -2.83 -18.33 12.58
CA ASN A 182 -2.65 -18.83 11.21
C ASN A 182 -3.90 -18.64 10.33
N ASP A 183 -4.88 -17.89 10.83
CA ASP A 183 -6.20 -17.67 10.25
C ASP A 183 -6.35 -16.32 9.51
N LEU A 184 -5.24 -15.59 9.31
CA LEU A 184 -5.25 -14.38 8.50
C LEU A 184 -5.74 -14.69 7.08
N PRO A 185 -6.71 -13.93 6.54
CA PRO A 185 -7.12 -14.01 5.15
C PRO A 185 -5.94 -13.85 4.19
N SER A 186 -6.09 -14.37 2.98
CA SER A 186 -5.15 -14.11 1.87
C SER A 186 -5.30 -12.72 1.31
N GLU A 187 -6.45 -12.07 1.49
CA GLU A 187 -6.76 -10.77 0.95
C GLU A 187 -7.27 -9.87 2.07
N LEU A 188 -6.68 -8.68 2.19
CA LEU A 188 -7.07 -7.66 3.15
C LEU A 188 -7.06 -6.29 2.47
N ILE A 189 -7.98 -5.43 2.89
CA ILE A 189 -8.02 -4.02 2.50
C ILE A 189 -7.52 -3.16 3.65
N LEU A 190 -6.80 -2.08 3.32
CA LEU A 190 -6.42 -1.04 4.29
C LEU A 190 -6.82 0.35 3.80
N SER A 191 -7.60 1.02 4.65
CA SER A 191 -8.04 2.40 4.54
C SER A 191 -8.04 3.05 5.93
N ASP A 192 -8.01 4.37 5.99
CA ASP A 192 -8.12 5.15 7.22
C ASP A 192 -9.52 5.04 7.86
N GLY A 193 -10.53 4.62 7.09
CA GLY A 193 -11.92 4.47 7.55
C GLY A 193 -12.59 5.81 7.88
N GLN A 194 -12.10 6.92 7.32
CA GLN A 194 -12.61 8.26 7.58
C GLN A 194 -13.40 8.80 6.39
N TRP A 195 -14.42 9.63 6.68
CA TRP A 195 -15.16 10.36 5.66
C TRP A 195 -14.44 11.66 5.35
N HIS A 196 -13.98 11.79 4.11
CA HIS A 196 -13.46 13.03 3.55
C HIS A 196 -13.70 13.04 2.04
N THR A 197 -14.16 14.17 1.54
CA THR A 197 -14.49 14.36 0.13
C THR A 197 -13.56 15.39 -0.52
N TRP A 198 -13.47 15.36 -1.85
CA TRP A 198 -12.79 16.44 -2.55
C TRP A 198 -13.42 17.81 -2.27
N LEU A 199 -14.73 17.89 -2.09
CA LEU A 199 -15.42 19.13 -1.75
C LEU A 199 -14.87 19.73 -0.46
N GLU A 200 -14.74 18.92 0.59
CA GLU A 200 -14.25 19.37 1.90
C GLU A 200 -12.76 19.74 1.84
N ILE A 201 -11.95 18.95 1.14
CA ILE A 201 -10.51 19.26 0.98
C ILE A 201 -10.32 20.56 0.21
N PHE A 202 -11.06 20.78 -0.88
CA PHE A 202 -11.00 22.04 -1.62
C PHE A 202 -11.43 23.22 -0.74
N ARG A 203 -12.54 23.10 0.01
CA ARG A 203 -12.98 24.15 0.93
C ARG A 203 -11.93 24.46 1.99
N PHE A 204 -11.36 23.43 2.61
CA PHE A 204 -10.27 23.58 3.59
C PHE A 204 -9.09 24.36 2.99
N LEU A 205 -8.67 24.05 1.77
CA LEU A 205 -7.56 24.73 1.10
C LEU A 205 -7.92 26.17 0.70
N GLU A 206 -9.16 26.42 0.26
CA GLU A 206 -9.68 27.74 -0.08
C GLU A 206 -9.75 28.65 1.16
N ASP A 207 -10.32 28.15 2.24
CA ASP A 207 -10.50 28.87 3.51
C ASP A 207 -9.15 29.26 4.15
N ASN A 208 -8.11 28.45 3.92
CA ASN A 208 -6.74 28.71 4.38
C ASN A 208 -5.86 29.41 3.33
N GLY A 209 -6.42 29.89 2.23
CA GLY A 209 -5.70 30.63 1.19
C GLY A 209 -4.62 29.82 0.46
N LYS A 210 -4.69 28.49 0.50
CA LYS A 210 -3.73 27.56 -0.12
C LYS A 210 -3.99 27.35 -1.61
N ILE A 211 -5.22 27.61 -2.07
CA ILE A 211 -5.63 27.63 -3.48
C ILE A 211 -6.66 28.75 -3.72
N GLN A 212 -6.91 29.08 -4.99
CA GLN A 212 -8.02 29.96 -5.36
C GLN A 212 -9.36 29.21 -5.26
N VAL A 213 -10.43 29.97 -5.02
CA VAL A 213 -11.80 29.43 -5.00
C VAL A 213 -12.17 28.93 -6.40
N VAL A 214 -12.62 27.68 -6.47
CA VAL A 214 -13.13 27.05 -7.70
C VAL A 214 -14.59 26.62 -7.52
N PRO A 215 -15.38 26.58 -8.62
CA PRO A 215 -16.76 26.11 -8.55
C PRO A 215 -16.84 24.61 -8.20
N GLU A 216 -17.92 24.22 -7.53
CA GLU A 216 -18.27 22.80 -7.34
C GLU A 216 -18.68 22.19 -8.68
N GLU A 217 -18.21 20.97 -8.96
CA GLU A 217 -18.56 20.18 -10.12
C GLU A 217 -19.45 18.98 -9.75
N LYS A 218 -20.23 18.50 -10.71
CA LYS A 218 -21.01 17.26 -10.56
C LYS A 218 -20.07 16.06 -10.51
N MET A 219 -20.48 15.03 -9.77
CA MET A 219 -19.77 13.76 -9.73
C MET A 219 -19.81 13.08 -11.11
N ASP A 220 -18.67 12.53 -11.54
CA ASP A 220 -18.51 11.82 -12.82
C ASP A 220 -18.85 10.33 -12.71
N ARG A 221 -18.99 9.81 -11.48
CA ARG A 221 -19.28 8.42 -11.15
C ARG A 221 -19.87 8.30 -9.74
N GLU A 222 -20.46 7.15 -9.44
CA GLU A 222 -20.95 6.84 -8.10
C GLU A 222 -19.82 6.78 -7.08
N ASP A 223 -20.17 7.09 -5.84
CA ASP A 223 -19.24 7.06 -4.75
C ASP A 223 -19.04 5.65 -4.20
N SER A 224 -17.88 5.40 -3.61
CA SER A 224 -17.71 4.17 -2.83
C SER A 224 -16.77 4.38 -1.65
N PHE A 225 -17.21 3.94 -0.49
CA PHE A 225 -16.42 3.88 0.73
C PHE A 225 -15.63 2.56 0.76
N ILE A 226 -14.37 2.62 1.16
CA ILE A 226 -13.54 1.42 1.33
C ILE A 226 -13.68 0.92 2.78
N ASP A 227 -14.36 -0.20 2.96
CA ASP A 227 -14.52 -0.83 4.27
C ASP A 227 -13.26 -1.65 4.62
N SER A 228 -12.56 -1.21 5.67
CA SER A 228 -11.37 -1.88 6.22
C SER A 228 -11.68 -2.66 7.52
N SER A 229 -12.94 -3.03 7.75
CA SER A 229 -13.35 -3.71 8.98
C SER A 229 -12.75 -5.10 9.14
N LEU A 230 -12.46 -5.82 8.05
CA LEU A 230 -11.92 -7.18 8.13
C LEU A 230 -10.55 -7.22 8.81
N ILE A 231 -9.60 -6.38 8.36
CA ILE A 231 -8.25 -6.32 8.97
C ILE A 231 -8.32 -5.91 10.45
N ARG A 232 -9.28 -5.06 10.82
CA ARG A 232 -9.50 -4.60 12.20
C ARG A 232 -10.04 -5.68 13.13
N LYS A 233 -10.67 -6.74 12.59
CA LYS A 233 -11.03 -7.93 13.40
C LYS A 233 -9.79 -8.68 13.90
N PHE A 234 -8.73 -8.71 13.10
CA PHE A 234 -7.46 -9.35 13.45
C PHE A 234 -6.55 -8.42 14.23
N LEU A 235 -6.67 -7.10 13.98
CA LEU A 235 -5.89 -6.05 14.62
C LEU A 235 -6.81 -5.08 15.38
N PRO A 236 -7.46 -5.49 16.49
CA PRO A 236 -8.49 -4.67 17.16
C PRO A 236 -7.95 -3.37 17.75
N GLY A 237 -6.64 -3.29 18.02
CA GLY A 237 -5.96 -2.08 18.48
C GLY A 237 -5.51 -1.14 17.35
N LEU A 238 -5.76 -1.47 16.09
CA LEU A 238 -5.31 -0.67 14.95
C LEU A 238 -6.01 0.70 14.95
N GLN A 239 -5.22 1.74 15.22
CA GLN A 239 -5.63 3.13 15.05
C GLN A 239 -4.99 3.68 13.78
N THR A 240 -5.68 4.60 13.12
CA THR A 240 -5.18 5.34 11.95
C THR A 240 -5.14 6.81 12.29
N LYS A 241 -4.21 7.54 11.68
CA LYS A 241 -4.06 8.97 11.91
C LYS A 241 -5.30 9.74 11.50
N ASP A 242 -5.64 10.77 12.25
CA ASP A 242 -6.67 11.74 11.88
C ASP A 242 -6.26 12.47 10.60
N PHE A 243 -7.07 12.35 9.55
CA PHE A 243 -6.75 12.89 8.24
C PHE A 243 -6.60 14.42 8.29
N TRP A 244 -7.49 15.11 8.99
CA TRP A 244 -7.52 16.57 8.99
C TRP A 244 -6.33 17.16 9.74
N GLY A 245 -6.00 16.63 10.93
CA GLY A 245 -4.80 17.04 11.66
C GLY A 245 -3.50 16.73 10.93
N GLU A 246 -3.43 15.66 10.14
CA GLU A 246 -2.26 15.42 9.27
C GLU A 246 -2.25 16.37 8.05
N LEU A 247 -3.41 16.70 7.47
CA LEU A 247 -3.50 17.66 6.38
C LEU A 247 -3.06 19.07 6.84
N GLU A 248 -3.44 19.50 8.05
CA GLU A 248 -3.00 20.76 8.65
C GLU A 248 -1.47 20.83 8.76
N LYS A 249 -0.82 19.74 9.22
CA LYS A 249 0.65 19.66 9.28
C LYS A 249 1.28 19.72 7.89
N LEU A 250 0.73 18.97 6.92
CA LEU A 250 1.23 18.94 5.55
C LEU A 250 1.06 20.27 4.82
N GLU A 251 0.14 21.10 5.30
CA GLU A 251 -0.11 22.45 4.81
C GLU A 251 0.54 23.53 5.69
N GLU A 252 1.38 23.16 6.66
CA GLU A 252 2.10 24.08 7.55
C GLU A 252 1.17 25.08 8.26
N LEU A 253 0.02 24.60 8.71
CA LEU A 253 -0.98 25.40 9.45
C LEU A 253 -0.82 25.26 10.97
N ILE A 254 -0.08 24.24 11.43
CA ILE A 254 0.24 23.96 12.83
C ILE A 254 1.69 23.49 12.99
#